data_AF-A0A4P5UQK8-F1
#
_entry.id   AF-A0A4P5UQK8-F1
#
_cell.length_a   1.000
_cell.length_b   1.000
_cell.length_c   1.000
_cell.angle_alpha   90.00
_cell.angle_beta   90.00
_cell.angle_gamma   90.00
#
_symmetry.space_group_name_H-M   'P 1'
#
loop_
_entity.id
_entity.type
_entity.pdbx_description
1 polymer ?
#
loop_
_entity_poly.entity_id
_entity_poly.type
_entity_poly.pdbx_seq_one_letter_code
_entity_poly.pdbx_strand_id
1 'polypeptide(L)'
;MRLKPNTVLAITGPTASGKTALSLAIASVLGMRAEIISADSRQIYKCLDIGTAKPTPMELAQIPHHFIDICEPDESYNAGKFAKDAQDIIASLLQRNILPIIVGGSGLYVQALCEGFFDMPTELEQAFMDARVEVQEAYQHIGKDALFEELRRVDPQSCSDYPDKNPRRVMRALEFHKATGKRFSEEKSAMMKHPTFNTIYVMIDHERSELYARINQRCEAMWDGMVNETRTLIQKGLSQSAQSFDTVGYAQAISFLNGEIDREIAIEEMKQATRHYAKRQITWSKRVDGMILLQGDITEMTHKSLQLLSADA
;
A
#
# COMPACT_ATOMS: atom_id res chain seq x y z
N MET A 1 -2.61 -19.56 -24.07
CA MET A 1 -2.57 -18.10 -24.21
C MET A 1 -1.13 -17.63 -24.22
N ARG A 2 -0.72 -16.82 -25.20
CA ARG A 2 0.59 -16.16 -25.21
C ARG A 2 0.46 -14.84 -24.46
N LEU A 3 1.28 -14.63 -23.44
CA LEU A 3 1.28 -13.38 -22.67
C LEU A 3 2.08 -12.30 -23.39
N LYS A 4 1.69 -11.04 -23.24
CA LYS A 4 2.52 -9.89 -23.64
C LYS A 4 3.87 -9.97 -22.93
N PRO A 5 4.99 -9.78 -23.64
CA PRO A 5 6.31 -9.87 -23.03
C PRO A 5 6.49 -8.77 -21.98
N ASN A 6 7.25 -9.05 -20.93
CA ASN A 6 7.67 -8.07 -19.94
C ASN A 6 6.51 -7.25 -19.35
N THR A 7 5.41 -7.94 -19.04
CA THR A 7 4.15 -7.33 -18.58
C THR A 7 3.79 -7.87 -17.19
N VAL A 8 3.32 -6.98 -16.33
CA VAL A 8 2.72 -7.32 -15.03
C VAL A 8 1.25 -6.90 -15.00
N LEU A 9 0.43 -7.62 -14.24
CA LEU A 9 -0.97 -7.23 -13.98
C LEU A 9 -1.06 -6.59 -12.60
N ALA A 10 -1.52 -5.34 -12.53
CA ALA A 10 -1.81 -4.69 -11.25
C ALA A 10 -3.32 -4.67 -10.99
N ILE A 11 -3.77 -5.52 -10.07
CA ILE A 11 -5.15 -5.58 -9.57
C ILE A 11 -5.27 -4.67 -8.36
N THR A 12 -5.85 -3.50 -8.60
CA THR A 12 -6.06 -2.46 -7.59
C THR A 12 -7.55 -2.34 -7.23
N GLY A 13 -7.86 -1.47 -6.27
CA GLY A 13 -9.24 -1.18 -5.87
C GLY A 13 -9.45 -1.16 -4.36
N PRO A 14 -10.63 -0.73 -3.92
CA PRO A 14 -10.91 -0.50 -2.51
C PRO A 14 -10.85 -1.80 -1.70
N THR A 15 -10.62 -1.68 -0.40
CA THR A 15 -10.76 -2.80 0.52
C THR A 15 -12.18 -3.40 0.43
N ALA A 16 -12.33 -4.70 0.66
CA ALA A 16 -13.57 -5.48 0.44
C ALA A 16 -14.07 -5.63 -1.01
N SER A 17 -13.31 -5.21 -2.03
CA SER A 17 -13.73 -5.36 -3.44
C SER A 17 -13.55 -6.76 -4.04
N GLY A 18 -12.82 -7.66 -3.40
CA GLY A 18 -12.57 -9.03 -3.92
C GLY A 18 -11.29 -9.20 -4.75
N LYS A 19 -10.29 -8.32 -4.58
CA LYS A 19 -9.00 -8.39 -5.31
C LYS A 19 -8.31 -9.76 -5.18
N THR A 20 -8.23 -10.30 -3.97
CA THR A 20 -7.62 -11.62 -3.71
C THR A 20 -8.33 -12.71 -4.52
N ALA A 21 -9.67 -12.77 -4.45
CA ALA A 21 -10.45 -13.73 -5.21
C ALA A 21 -10.19 -13.63 -6.72
N LEU A 22 -10.11 -12.41 -7.28
CA LEU A 22 -9.83 -12.23 -8.71
C LEU A 22 -8.42 -12.69 -9.07
N SER A 23 -7.43 -12.37 -8.24
CA SER A 23 -6.05 -12.79 -8.46
C SER A 23 -5.90 -14.31 -8.47
N LEU A 24 -6.58 -15.00 -7.54
CA LEU A 24 -6.60 -16.46 -7.47
C LEU A 24 -7.32 -17.08 -8.67
N ALA A 25 -8.44 -16.50 -9.10
CA ALA A 25 -9.19 -16.98 -10.26
C ALA A 25 -8.36 -16.87 -11.56
N ILE A 26 -7.72 -15.73 -11.79
CA ILE A 26 -6.80 -15.53 -12.94
C ILE A 26 -5.67 -16.55 -12.89
N ALA A 27 -5.06 -16.71 -11.72
CA ALA A 27 -3.89 -17.55 -11.60
C ALA A 27 -4.20 -19.05 -11.69
N SER A 28 -5.39 -19.46 -11.23
CA SER A 28 -5.94 -20.81 -11.44
C SER A 28 -6.06 -21.13 -12.94
N VAL A 29 -6.58 -20.21 -13.75
CA VAL A 29 -6.66 -20.39 -15.22
C VAL A 29 -5.28 -20.51 -15.87
N LEU A 30 -4.27 -19.81 -15.32
CA LEU A 30 -2.90 -19.81 -15.86
C LEU A 30 -2.05 -21.02 -15.43
N GLY A 31 -2.49 -21.84 -14.47
CA GLY A 31 -1.84 -23.11 -14.10
C GLY A 31 -0.37 -22.96 -13.70
N MET A 32 -0.11 -22.31 -12.55
CA MET A 32 1.22 -21.99 -11.99
C MET A 32 2.11 -21.05 -12.82
N ARG A 33 1.60 -20.48 -13.92
CA ARG A 33 2.31 -19.42 -14.69
C ARG A 33 2.03 -18.03 -14.16
N ALA A 34 1.74 -17.91 -12.87
CA ALA A 34 1.55 -16.64 -12.20
C ALA A 34 2.00 -16.74 -10.74
N GLU A 35 2.40 -15.61 -10.15
CA GLU A 35 2.67 -15.47 -8.73
C GLU A 35 2.17 -14.10 -8.26
N ILE A 36 1.73 -14.01 -7.00
CA ILE A 36 1.11 -12.80 -6.46
C ILE A 36 2.15 -11.96 -5.71
N ILE A 37 2.20 -10.66 -6.01
CA ILE A 37 2.96 -9.66 -5.26
C ILE A 37 1.96 -8.86 -4.42
N SER A 38 1.92 -9.08 -3.10
CA SER A 38 1.02 -8.31 -2.23
C SER A 38 1.50 -6.86 -2.09
N ALA A 39 0.77 -5.92 -2.69
CA ALA A 39 0.99 -4.49 -2.57
C ALA A 39 0.07 -3.89 -1.48
N ASP A 40 0.09 -4.51 -0.29
CA ASP A 40 -0.64 -4.04 0.89
C ASP A 40 0.34 -3.75 2.03
N SER A 41 0.34 -2.50 2.50
CA SER A 41 1.29 -2.04 3.52
C SER A 41 1.02 -2.60 4.91
N ARG A 42 -0.05 -3.39 5.09
CA ARG A 42 -0.49 -3.94 6.38
C ARG A 42 -0.33 -5.46 6.43
N GLN A 43 -0.58 -6.16 5.33
CA GLN A 43 -0.43 -7.63 5.25
C GLN A 43 1.03 -8.11 5.31
N ILE A 44 1.99 -7.19 5.18
CA ILE A 44 3.42 -7.44 5.39
C ILE A 44 3.76 -7.84 6.84
N TYR A 45 2.94 -7.42 7.82
CA TYR A 45 3.21 -7.67 9.23
C TYR A 45 2.70 -9.03 9.67
N LYS A 46 3.58 -9.79 10.33
CA LYS A 46 3.24 -11.04 11.01
C LYS A 46 2.20 -10.83 12.08
N CYS A 47 1.38 -11.85 12.33
CA CYS A 47 0.37 -11.87 13.40
C CYS A 47 -0.76 -10.82 13.30
N LEU A 48 -0.76 -9.94 12.29
CA LEU A 48 -1.85 -9.03 11.97
C LEU A 48 -2.65 -9.64 10.81
N ASP A 49 -3.40 -10.69 11.09
CA ASP A 49 -4.06 -11.53 10.09
C ASP A 49 -5.50 -11.10 9.87
N ILE A 50 -6.27 -11.02 10.96
CA ILE A 50 -7.71 -10.76 10.95
C ILE A 50 -7.95 -9.32 10.55
N GLY A 51 -7.29 -8.38 11.24
CA GLY A 51 -7.53 -6.97 11.03
C GLY A 51 -7.06 -6.43 9.68
N THR A 52 -6.18 -7.16 8.98
CA THR A 52 -5.68 -6.79 7.65
C THR A 52 -6.38 -7.55 6.52
N ALA A 53 -7.33 -8.42 6.86
CA ALA A 53 -7.97 -9.34 5.93
C ALA A 53 -6.94 -10.09 5.07
N LYS A 54 -5.91 -10.63 5.73
CA LYS A 54 -4.85 -11.42 5.10
C LYS A 54 -5.45 -12.65 4.41
N PRO A 55 -4.96 -13.06 3.23
CA PRO A 55 -5.38 -14.31 2.62
C PRO A 55 -5.21 -15.47 3.60
N THR A 56 -6.20 -16.35 3.64
CA THR A 56 -6.21 -17.53 4.51
C THR A 56 -5.10 -18.51 4.13
N PRO A 57 -4.68 -19.41 5.03
CA PRO A 57 -3.70 -20.46 4.70
C PRO A 57 -4.10 -21.30 3.47
N MET A 58 -5.40 -21.52 3.27
CA MET A 58 -5.92 -22.22 2.09
C MET A 58 -5.76 -21.42 0.79
N GLU A 59 -5.89 -20.09 0.84
CA GLU A 59 -5.65 -19.21 -0.30
C GLU A 59 -4.15 -19.07 -0.60
N LEU A 60 -3.33 -18.94 0.44
CA LEU A 60 -1.86 -18.89 0.32
C LEU A 60 -1.29 -20.20 -0.24
N ALA A 61 -1.92 -21.34 0.05
CA ALA A 61 -1.51 -22.64 -0.49
C ALA A 61 -1.84 -22.83 -1.98
N GLN A 62 -2.77 -22.04 -2.55
CA GLN A 62 -3.15 -22.18 -3.96
C GLN A 62 -2.07 -21.66 -4.91
N ILE A 63 -1.36 -20.60 -4.52
CA ILE A 63 -0.32 -19.97 -5.35
C ILE A 63 0.68 -19.18 -4.50
N PRO A 64 1.96 -19.10 -4.90
CA PRO A 64 2.93 -18.28 -4.17
C PRO A 64 2.48 -16.82 -4.07
N HIS A 65 2.50 -16.32 -2.83
CA HIS A 65 2.31 -14.91 -2.50
C HIS A 65 3.60 -14.37 -1.91
N HIS A 66 4.07 -13.25 -2.45
CA HIS A 66 5.19 -12.47 -1.93
C HIS A 66 4.67 -11.30 -1.09
N PHE A 67 5.50 -10.80 -0.16
CA PHE A 67 5.18 -9.66 0.71
C PHE A 67 4.00 -9.87 1.65
N ILE A 68 3.85 -11.09 2.16
CA ILE A 68 2.97 -11.42 3.29
C ILE A 68 3.86 -11.97 4.40
N ASP A 69 3.65 -11.52 5.64
CA ASP A 69 4.41 -12.00 6.82
C ASP A 69 5.93 -11.81 6.73
N ILE A 70 6.38 -10.73 6.09
CA ILE A 70 7.80 -10.43 5.89
C ILE A 70 8.40 -9.55 6.98
N CYS A 71 7.57 -8.90 7.82
CA CYS A 71 8.00 -7.99 8.87
C CYS A 71 7.42 -8.39 10.22
N GLU A 72 8.19 -8.18 11.29
CA GLU A 72 7.64 -8.19 12.65
C GLU A 72 6.77 -6.93 12.87
N PRO A 73 5.76 -6.98 13.76
CA PRO A 73 4.85 -5.85 13.99
C PRO A 73 5.49 -4.53 14.46
N ASP A 74 6.69 -4.58 15.02
CA ASP A 74 7.46 -3.44 15.52
C ASP A 74 8.50 -2.92 14.51
N GLU A 75 8.72 -3.63 13.40
CA GLU A 75 9.60 -3.20 12.32
C GLU A 75 8.95 -2.12 11.44
N SER A 76 9.77 -1.23 10.89
CA SER A 76 9.28 -0.24 9.92
C SER A 76 9.49 -0.73 8.48
N TYR A 77 8.46 -0.57 7.66
CA TYR A 77 8.51 -0.90 6.23
C TYR A 77 7.83 0.19 5.39
N ASN A 78 8.46 0.56 4.28
CA ASN A 78 8.03 1.71 3.47
C ASN A 78 7.93 1.36 1.98
N ALA A 79 7.29 2.24 1.21
CA ALA A 79 7.00 2.01 -0.21
C ALA A 79 8.27 1.93 -1.08
N GLY A 80 9.34 2.63 -0.71
CA GLY A 80 10.61 2.56 -1.44
C GLY A 80 11.31 1.22 -1.24
N LYS A 81 11.36 0.72 0.01
CA LYS A 81 11.88 -0.62 0.32
C LYS A 81 11.04 -1.70 -0.37
N PHE A 82 9.71 -1.62 -0.28
CA PHE A 82 8.80 -2.50 -1.02
C PHE A 82 9.11 -2.52 -2.52
N ALA A 83 9.20 -1.35 -3.16
CA ALA A 83 9.40 -1.27 -4.60
C ALA A 83 10.75 -1.87 -5.02
N LYS A 84 11.82 -1.58 -4.28
CA LYS A 84 13.15 -2.18 -4.49
C LYS A 84 13.10 -3.70 -4.40
N ASP A 85 12.61 -4.22 -3.29
CA ASP A 85 12.57 -5.66 -3.02
C ASP A 85 11.64 -6.40 -4.02
N ALA A 86 10.52 -5.77 -4.42
CA ALA A 86 9.57 -6.35 -5.36
C ALA A 86 10.06 -6.33 -6.82
N GLN A 87 10.87 -5.34 -7.21
CA GLN A 87 11.46 -5.29 -8.55
C GLN A 87 12.37 -6.49 -8.82
N ASP A 88 13.17 -6.91 -7.85
CA ASP A 88 14.06 -8.07 -7.99
C ASP A 88 13.27 -9.37 -8.18
N ILE A 89 12.19 -9.54 -7.41
CA ILE A 89 11.28 -10.69 -7.54
C ILE A 89 10.59 -10.67 -8.90
N ILE A 90 10.04 -9.53 -9.32
CA ILE A 90 9.37 -9.39 -10.62
C ILE A 90 10.33 -9.69 -11.77
N ALA A 91 11.56 -9.19 -11.73
CA ALA A 91 12.57 -9.48 -12.74
C ALA A 91 12.84 -11.00 -12.86
N SER A 92 12.99 -11.68 -11.72
CA SER A 92 13.16 -13.14 -11.67
C SER A 92 11.95 -13.90 -12.22
N LEU A 93 10.73 -13.46 -11.92
CA LEU A 93 9.50 -14.08 -12.42
C LEU A 93 9.37 -13.94 -13.94
N LEU A 94 9.60 -12.73 -14.45
CA LEU A 94 9.52 -12.45 -15.88
C LEU A 94 10.55 -13.24 -16.68
N GLN A 95 11.79 -13.38 -16.18
CA GLN A 95 12.82 -14.24 -16.80
C GLN A 95 12.40 -15.71 -16.88
N ARG A 96 11.60 -16.18 -15.92
CA ARG A 96 11.05 -17.55 -15.87
C ARG A 96 9.72 -17.70 -16.61
N ASN A 97 9.25 -16.66 -17.30
CA ASN A 97 7.93 -16.61 -17.96
C ASN A 97 6.76 -16.86 -17.00
N ILE A 98 6.88 -16.40 -15.77
CA ILE A 98 5.83 -16.42 -14.75
C ILE A 98 5.24 -15.01 -14.67
N LEU A 99 3.92 -14.88 -14.78
CA LEU A 99 3.22 -13.59 -14.70
C LEU A 99 3.20 -13.05 -13.26
N PRO A 100 3.80 -11.87 -12.99
CA PRO A 100 3.61 -11.22 -11.71
C PRO A 100 2.23 -10.55 -11.68
N ILE A 101 1.45 -10.88 -10.66
CA ILE A 101 0.15 -10.25 -10.39
C ILE A 101 0.30 -9.42 -9.11
N ILE A 102 0.37 -8.10 -9.26
CA ILE A 102 0.42 -7.16 -8.14
C ILE A 102 -0.99 -6.99 -7.61
N VAL A 103 -1.23 -7.36 -6.35
CA VAL A 103 -2.56 -7.33 -5.74
C VAL A 103 -2.51 -6.46 -4.50
N GLY A 104 -3.29 -5.38 -4.45
CA GLY A 104 -3.23 -4.53 -3.27
C GLY A 104 -4.08 -3.29 -3.34
N GLY A 105 -4.27 -2.69 -2.17
CA GLY A 105 -5.00 -1.43 -2.00
C GLY A 105 -4.11 -0.26 -1.62
N SER A 106 -2.81 -0.46 -1.39
CA SER A 106 -1.89 0.61 -1.04
C SER A 106 -1.40 1.31 -2.30
N GLY A 107 -2.12 2.35 -2.72
CA GLY A 107 -1.79 3.12 -3.91
C GLY A 107 -0.34 3.61 -3.95
N LEU A 108 0.23 3.99 -2.81
CA LEU A 108 1.64 4.38 -2.74
C LEU A 108 2.62 3.23 -3.04
N TYR A 109 2.31 2.00 -2.65
CA TYR A 109 3.14 0.83 -2.92
C TYR A 109 3.07 0.47 -4.41
N VAL A 110 1.86 0.44 -4.97
CA VAL A 110 1.65 0.20 -6.41
C VAL A 110 2.35 1.28 -7.23
N GLN A 111 2.19 2.55 -6.85
CA GLN A 111 2.85 3.68 -7.51
C GLN A 111 4.38 3.55 -7.46
N ALA A 112 4.95 3.31 -6.26
CA ALA A 112 6.39 3.17 -6.11
C ALA A 112 6.96 2.04 -6.97
N LEU A 113 6.25 0.92 -7.08
CA LEU A 113 6.66 -0.24 -7.85
C LEU A 113 6.51 -0.03 -9.37
N CYS A 114 5.38 0.55 -9.81
CA CYS A 114 4.97 0.54 -11.21
C CYS A 114 5.15 1.88 -11.95
N GLU A 115 5.36 2.98 -11.24
CA GLU A 115 5.67 4.30 -11.83
C GLU A 115 7.10 4.75 -11.47
N GLY A 116 7.60 4.24 -10.35
CA GLY A 116 8.97 4.43 -9.90
C GLY A 116 9.05 4.96 -8.48
N PHE A 117 10.21 4.79 -7.88
CA PHE A 117 10.46 5.20 -6.50
C PHE A 117 11.78 5.93 -6.38
N PHE A 118 11.87 6.75 -5.34
CA PHE A 118 13.09 7.43 -4.98
C PHE A 118 14.05 6.43 -4.32
N ASP A 119 15.14 6.09 -4.99
CA ASP A 119 16.16 5.20 -4.46
C ASP A 119 17.25 5.99 -3.77
N MET A 120 17.24 5.98 -2.44
CA MET A 120 18.23 6.68 -1.65
C MET A 120 19.54 5.89 -1.63
N PRO A 121 20.69 6.53 -1.95
CA PRO A 121 21.99 5.90 -1.80
C PRO A 121 22.22 5.46 -0.35
N THR A 122 22.68 4.21 -0.15
CA THR A 122 22.93 3.64 1.19
C THR A 122 23.94 4.45 2.01
N GLU A 123 24.91 5.08 1.35
CA GLU A 123 25.91 5.94 2.00
C GLU A 123 25.30 7.18 2.68
N LEU A 124 24.11 7.60 2.26
CA LEU A 124 23.41 8.76 2.82
C LEU A 124 22.38 8.36 3.89
N GLU A 125 22.13 7.07 4.11
CA GLU A 125 21.04 6.59 4.96
C GLU A 125 21.10 7.16 6.39
N GLN A 126 22.28 7.15 7.01
CA GLN A 126 22.47 7.73 8.35
C GLN A 126 22.21 9.24 8.37
N ALA A 127 22.75 9.98 7.40
CA ALA A 127 22.55 11.43 7.31
C ALA A 127 21.06 11.79 7.14
N PHE A 128 20.29 10.97 6.43
CA PHE A 128 18.84 11.13 6.33
C PHE A 128 18.11 10.79 7.62
N MET A 129 18.54 9.77 8.37
CA MET A 129 17.96 9.46 9.67
C MET A 129 18.15 10.62 10.65
N ASP A 130 19.36 11.18 10.71
CA ASP A 130 19.68 12.33 11.56
C ASP A 130 18.86 13.55 11.15
N ALA A 131 18.84 13.86 9.84
CA ALA A 131 18.05 14.96 9.30
C ALA A 131 16.55 14.81 9.58
N ARG A 132 16.02 13.59 9.58
CA ARG A 132 14.61 13.30 9.87
C ARG A 132 14.25 13.59 11.32
N VAL A 133 15.12 13.25 12.27
CA VAL A 133 14.90 13.59 13.68
C VAL A 133 14.82 15.11 13.83
N GLU A 134 15.82 15.82 13.31
CA GLU A 134 15.89 17.28 13.47
C GLU A 134 14.74 18.03 12.76
N VAL A 135 14.36 17.60 11.56
CA VAL A 135 13.24 18.20 10.81
C VAL A 135 11.91 17.89 11.50
N GLN A 136 11.75 16.70 12.07
CA GLN A 136 10.57 16.33 12.85
C GLN A 136 10.45 17.16 14.14
N GLU A 137 11.55 17.40 14.84
CA GLU A 137 11.61 18.30 16.01
C GLU A 137 11.28 19.73 15.61
N ALA A 138 11.89 20.24 14.53
CA ALA A 138 11.58 21.56 14.00
C ALA A 138 10.07 21.68 13.70
N TYR A 139 9.49 20.71 12.99
CA TYR A 139 8.05 20.69 12.69
C TYR A 139 7.18 20.77 13.95
N GLN A 140 7.55 20.07 15.02
CA GLN A 140 6.83 20.11 16.30
C GLN A 140 6.92 21.47 16.98
N HIS A 141 8.04 22.18 16.84
CA HIS A 141 8.27 23.48 17.48
C HIS A 141 7.72 24.67 16.68
N ILE A 142 7.97 24.73 15.38
CA ILE A 142 7.63 25.90 14.54
C ILE A 142 6.34 25.71 13.74
N GLY A 143 5.87 24.47 13.61
CA GLY A 143 4.65 24.12 12.90
C GLY A 143 4.76 24.18 11.37
N LYS A 144 3.64 23.84 10.73
CA LYS A 144 3.53 23.62 9.28
C LYS A 144 3.94 24.81 8.42
N ASP A 145 3.42 26.01 8.74
CA ASP A 145 3.61 27.18 7.87
C ASP A 145 5.03 27.73 7.93
N ALA A 146 5.65 27.73 9.12
CA ALA A 146 7.05 28.14 9.26
C ALA A 146 7.99 27.15 8.59
N LEU A 147 7.75 25.84 8.74
CA LEU A 147 8.54 24.82 8.05
C LEU A 147 8.42 24.93 6.52
N PHE A 148 7.24 25.28 6.00
CA PHE A 148 7.06 25.54 4.57
C PHE A 148 7.84 26.77 4.10
N GLU A 149 7.99 27.80 4.94
CA GLU A 149 8.82 28.97 4.64
C GLU A 149 10.31 28.61 4.61
N GLU A 150 10.76 27.74 5.52
CA GLU A 150 12.13 27.19 5.47
C GLU A 150 12.38 26.46 4.16
N LEU A 151 11.46 25.59 3.74
CA LEU A 151 11.56 24.92 2.44
C LEU A 151 11.63 25.93 1.30
N ARG A 152 10.82 26.98 1.32
CA ARG A 152 10.81 28.00 0.26
C ARG A 152 12.17 28.67 0.10
N ARG A 153 12.91 28.89 1.19
CA ARG A 153 14.24 29.51 1.13
C ARG A 153 15.27 28.62 0.48
N VAL A 154 15.20 27.30 0.71
CA VAL A 154 16.22 26.35 0.23
C VAL A 154 15.86 25.69 -1.10
N ASP A 155 14.57 25.38 -1.32
CA ASP A 155 14.03 24.72 -2.51
C ASP A 155 12.65 25.31 -2.89
N PRO A 156 12.64 26.47 -3.60
CA PRO A 156 11.42 27.12 -4.06
C PRO A 156 10.58 26.26 -5.01
N GLN A 157 11.22 25.38 -5.79
CA GLN A 157 10.54 24.54 -6.77
C GLN A 157 9.71 23.45 -6.07
N SER A 158 10.26 22.78 -5.06
CA SER A 158 9.50 21.84 -4.22
C SER A 158 8.28 22.51 -3.57
N CYS A 159 8.38 23.78 -3.16
CA CYS A 159 7.21 24.54 -2.67
C CYS A 159 6.13 24.72 -3.74
N SER A 160 6.51 24.99 -5.00
CA SER A 160 5.56 25.09 -6.12
C SER A 160 4.87 23.76 -6.40
N ASP A 161 5.58 22.65 -6.27
CA ASP A 161 5.05 21.30 -6.48
C ASP A 161 4.08 20.86 -5.37
N TYR A 162 4.17 21.47 -4.18
CA TYR A 162 3.38 21.12 -2.98
C TYR A 162 2.46 22.28 -2.53
N PRO A 163 1.49 22.72 -3.35
CA PRO A 163 0.64 23.87 -3.02
C PRO A 163 -0.26 23.63 -1.79
N ASP A 164 -0.52 22.36 -1.43
CA ASP A 164 -1.25 21.96 -0.22
C ASP A 164 -0.41 22.04 1.07
N LYS A 165 0.88 22.36 0.94
CA LYS A 165 1.88 22.41 1.99
C LYS A 165 1.95 21.09 2.78
N ASN A 166 1.75 19.94 2.12
CA ASN A 166 1.67 18.65 2.81
C ASN A 166 2.89 18.42 3.73
N PRO A 167 2.73 18.29 5.06
CA PRO A 167 3.86 18.23 5.98
C PRO A 167 4.86 17.13 5.67
N ARG A 168 4.39 15.95 5.23
CA ARG A 168 5.29 14.84 4.89
C ARG A 168 6.16 15.12 3.67
N ARG A 169 5.60 15.79 2.66
CA ARG A 169 6.35 16.16 1.44
C ARG A 169 7.34 17.29 1.73
N VAL A 170 6.94 18.24 2.56
CA VAL A 170 7.78 19.36 3.00
C VAL A 170 8.96 18.86 3.82
N MET A 171 8.67 18.06 4.87
CA MET A 171 9.71 17.45 5.70
C MET A 171 10.66 16.62 4.84
N ARG A 172 10.16 15.80 3.91
CA ARG A 172 11.02 14.98 3.03
C ARG A 172 11.98 15.80 2.19
N ALA A 173 11.54 16.94 1.64
CA ALA A 173 12.41 17.80 0.85
C ALA A 173 13.47 18.49 1.72
N LEU A 174 13.12 18.88 2.94
CA LEU A 174 14.05 19.44 3.93
C LEU A 174 15.04 18.40 4.47
N GLU A 175 14.57 17.19 4.78
CA GLU A 175 15.38 16.03 5.14
C GLU A 175 16.45 15.79 4.07
N PHE A 176 16.05 15.80 2.81
CA PHE A 176 16.96 15.66 1.67
C PHE A 176 17.99 16.80 1.60
N HIS A 177 17.51 18.04 1.71
CA HIS A 177 18.39 19.19 1.64
C HIS A 177 19.41 19.19 2.79
N LYS A 178 18.98 18.82 3.99
CA LYS A 178 19.84 18.79 5.17
C LYS A 178 20.85 17.65 5.10
N ALA A 179 20.45 16.47 4.63
CA ALA A 179 21.34 15.32 4.50
C ALA A 179 22.39 15.50 3.39
N THR A 180 22.08 16.26 2.32
CA THR A 180 22.91 16.29 1.10
C THR A 180 23.47 17.67 0.74
N GLY A 181 22.92 18.75 1.30
CA GLY A 181 23.17 20.13 0.88
C GLY A 181 22.51 20.52 -0.45
N LYS A 182 21.86 19.58 -1.15
CA LYS A 182 21.29 19.79 -2.49
C LYS A 182 19.79 20.06 -2.44
N ARG A 183 19.20 20.60 -3.51
CA ARG A 183 17.74 20.77 -3.58
C ARG A 183 17.07 19.45 -3.97
N PHE A 184 15.97 19.12 -3.29
CA PHE A 184 15.21 17.91 -3.60
C PHE A 184 14.64 17.98 -5.01
N SER A 185 14.12 19.14 -5.42
CA SER A 185 13.55 19.34 -6.76
C SER A 185 14.53 19.08 -7.90
N GLU A 186 15.82 19.36 -7.70
CA GLU A 186 16.87 19.22 -8.72
C GLU A 186 17.32 17.77 -8.87
N GLU A 187 17.42 17.03 -7.76
CA GLU A 187 17.94 15.66 -7.74
C GLU A 187 16.85 14.59 -7.86
N LYS A 188 15.59 14.93 -7.56
CA LYS A 188 14.46 13.98 -7.55
C LYS A 188 14.42 13.15 -8.82
N SER A 189 14.50 13.76 -9.99
CA SER A 189 14.42 13.05 -11.28
C SER A 189 15.56 12.04 -11.46
N ALA A 190 16.79 12.42 -11.12
CA ALA A 190 17.97 11.56 -11.27
C ALA A 190 17.96 10.36 -10.31
N MET A 191 17.31 10.50 -9.15
CA MET A 191 17.19 9.46 -8.12
C MET A 191 15.92 8.61 -8.25
N MET A 192 15.06 8.89 -9.22
CA MET A 192 13.89 8.05 -9.50
C MET A 192 14.32 6.80 -10.27
N LYS A 193 14.07 5.64 -9.68
CA LYS A 193 14.15 4.36 -10.38
C LYS A 193 12.80 3.99 -10.95
N HIS A 194 12.75 3.80 -12.25
CA HIS A 194 11.55 3.37 -12.98
C HIS A 194 11.56 1.85 -13.20
N PRO A 195 10.39 1.20 -13.24
CA PRO A 195 10.31 -0.21 -13.53
C PRO A 195 10.79 -0.51 -14.95
N THR A 196 11.32 -1.72 -15.13
CA THR A 196 11.74 -2.24 -16.44
C THR A 196 10.63 -2.99 -17.17
N PHE A 197 9.40 -3.04 -16.62
CA PHE A 197 8.26 -3.78 -17.13
C PHE A 197 7.07 -2.87 -17.46
N ASN A 198 6.17 -3.36 -18.30
CA ASN A 198 4.89 -2.71 -18.59
C ASN A 198 3.82 -3.13 -17.58
N THR A 199 3.01 -2.20 -17.11
CA THR A 199 1.94 -2.48 -16.16
C THR A 199 0.57 -2.37 -16.84
N ILE A 200 -0.23 -3.43 -16.75
CA ILE A 200 -1.67 -3.37 -17.04
C ILE A 200 -2.40 -3.12 -15.74
N TYR A 201 -3.01 -1.95 -15.61
CA TYR A 201 -3.79 -1.59 -14.44
C TYR A 201 -5.25 -2.00 -14.60
N VAL A 202 -5.73 -2.76 -13.64
CA VAL A 202 -7.16 -3.04 -13.50
C VAL A 202 -7.65 -2.65 -12.10
N MET A 203 -8.90 -2.20 -12.02
CA MET A 203 -9.56 -1.89 -10.77
C MET A 203 -10.92 -2.56 -10.73
N ILE A 204 -11.21 -3.30 -9.67
CA ILE A 204 -12.56 -3.79 -9.41
C ILE A 204 -13.43 -2.61 -8.98
N ASP A 205 -14.43 -2.31 -9.80
CA ASP A 205 -15.36 -1.20 -9.63
C ASP A 205 -16.72 -1.73 -9.18
N HIS A 206 -17.07 -1.40 -7.94
CA HIS A 206 -18.36 -1.73 -7.34
C HIS A 206 -19.22 -0.47 -7.26
N GLU A 207 -20.54 -0.64 -7.35
CA GLU A 207 -21.44 0.43 -6.97
C GLU A 207 -21.20 0.80 -5.50
N ARG A 208 -21.28 2.09 -5.19
CA ARG A 208 -20.83 2.63 -3.90
C ARG A 208 -21.62 2.05 -2.73
N SER A 209 -22.93 1.89 -2.86
CA SER A 209 -23.77 1.30 -1.82
C SER A 209 -23.43 -0.17 -1.59
N GLU A 210 -23.18 -0.94 -2.65
CA GLU A 210 -22.72 -2.33 -2.55
C GLU A 210 -21.37 -2.41 -1.82
N LEU A 211 -20.39 -1.61 -2.24
CA LEU A 211 -19.07 -1.56 -1.60
C LEU A 211 -19.18 -1.24 -0.10
N TYR A 212 -20.04 -0.29 0.27
CA TYR A 212 -20.24 0.10 1.66
C TYR A 212 -20.91 -1.01 2.47
N ALA A 213 -21.90 -1.71 1.89
CA ALA A 213 -22.50 -2.88 2.54
C ALA A 213 -21.47 -3.97 2.81
N ARG A 214 -20.62 -4.30 1.81
CA ARG A 214 -19.52 -5.27 1.95
C ARG A 214 -18.51 -4.87 3.01
N ILE A 215 -18.13 -3.59 3.04
CA ILE A 215 -17.24 -3.03 4.08
C ILE A 215 -17.87 -3.22 5.46
N ASN A 216 -19.13 -2.83 5.63
CA ASN A 216 -19.81 -2.87 6.92
C ASN A 216 -19.94 -4.32 7.43
N GLN A 217 -20.39 -5.23 6.56
CA GLN A 217 -20.51 -6.65 6.88
C GLN A 217 -19.16 -7.24 7.30
N ARG A 218 -18.08 -6.92 6.58
CA ARG A 218 -16.75 -7.43 6.91
C ARG A 218 -16.25 -6.88 8.25
N CYS A 219 -16.49 -5.59 8.53
CA CYS A 219 -16.10 -4.99 9.82
C CYS A 219 -16.78 -5.70 10.99
N GLU A 220 -18.08 -5.99 10.88
CA GLU A 220 -18.80 -6.76 11.91
C GLU A 220 -18.26 -8.18 12.03
N ALA A 221 -18.08 -8.88 10.91
CA ALA A 221 -17.62 -10.27 10.91
C ALA A 221 -16.22 -10.45 11.51
N MET A 222 -15.33 -9.47 11.35
CA MET A 222 -13.95 -9.56 11.85
C MET A 222 -13.75 -8.99 13.26
N TRP A 223 -14.74 -8.28 13.81
CA TRP A 223 -14.54 -7.45 15.01
C TRP A 223 -14.01 -8.24 16.21
N ASP A 224 -14.72 -9.28 16.64
CA ASP A 224 -14.34 -10.00 17.87
C ASP A 224 -12.97 -10.70 17.71
N GLY A 225 -12.67 -11.17 16.49
CA GLY A 225 -11.37 -11.73 16.13
C GLY A 225 -10.25 -10.69 16.18
N MET A 226 -10.46 -9.53 15.56
CA MET A 226 -9.50 -8.40 15.55
C MET A 226 -9.23 -7.89 16.97
N VAL A 227 -10.25 -7.80 17.83
CA VAL A 227 -10.08 -7.39 19.23
C VAL A 227 -9.20 -8.40 19.98
N ASN A 228 -9.41 -9.70 19.76
CA ASN A 228 -8.60 -10.73 20.40
C ASN A 228 -7.15 -10.75 19.89
N GLU A 229 -6.96 -10.60 18.58
CA GLU A 229 -5.66 -10.41 17.93
C GLU A 229 -4.91 -9.20 18.54
N THR A 230 -5.57 -8.05 18.60
CA THR A 230 -5.04 -6.81 19.20
C THR A 230 -4.63 -7.02 20.66
N ARG A 231 -5.50 -7.61 21.48
CA ARG A 231 -5.21 -7.92 22.88
C ARG A 231 -3.99 -8.81 23.02
N THR A 232 -3.89 -9.85 22.20
CA THR A 232 -2.78 -10.81 22.24
C THR A 232 -1.45 -10.14 21.90
N LEU A 233 -1.43 -9.27 20.89
CA LEU A 233 -0.23 -8.53 20.50
C LEU A 233 0.23 -7.55 21.59
N ILE A 234 -0.68 -6.83 22.22
CA ILE A 234 -0.36 -5.94 23.34
C ILE A 234 0.19 -6.73 24.53
N GLN A 235 -0.42 -7.88 24.86
CA GLN A 235 0.07 -8.77 25.93
C GLN A 235 1.46 -9.33 25.65
N LYS A 236 1.84 -9.49 24.38
CA LYS A 236 3.19 -9.88 23.95
C LYS A 236 4.19 -8.71 23.96
N GLY A 237 3.77 -7.51 24.37
CA GLY A 237 4.64 -6.35 24.52
C GLY A 237 4.67 -5.40 23.32
N LEU A 238 3.81 -5.60 22.30
CA LEU A 238 3.71 -4.64 21.21
C LEU A 238 3.14 -3.32 21.72
N SER A 239 3.87 -2.22 21.47
CA SER A 239 3.40 -0.89 21.85
C SER A 239 2.06 -0.56 21.20
N GLN A 240 1.14 0.03 21.95
CA GLN A 240 -0.12 0.55 21.39
C GLN A 240 0.12 1.66 20.34
N SER A 241 1.31 2.27 20.34
CA SER A 241 1.75 3.26 19.34
C SER A 241 2.54 2.68 18.16
N ALA A 242 2.61 1.35 18.04
CA ALA A 242 3.33 0.71 16.93
C ALA A 242 2.71 1.07 15.57
N GLN A 243 3.56 1.26 14.55
CA GLN A 243 3.13 1.62 13.18
C GLN A 243 2.15 0.58 12.59
N SER A 244 2.29 -0.69 12.96
CA SER A 244 1.40 -1.77 12.55
C SER A 244 -0.06 -1.53 12.99
N PHE A 245 -0.29 -0.90 14.16
CA PHE A 245 -1.60 -0.49 14.67
C PHE A 245 -2.18 0.77 14.02
N ASP A 246 -1.43 1.50 13.17
CA ASP A 246 -2.00 2.56 12.32
C ASP A 246 -2.93 2.01 11.21
N THR A 247 -3.21 0.69 11.24
CA THR A 247 -4.17 0.02 10.38
C THR A 247 -5.58 0.31 10.86
N VAL A 248 -6.50 0.58 9.92
CA VAL A 248 -7.90 0.84 10.24
C VAL A 248 -8.50 -0.31 11.06
N GLY A 249 -9.16 0.01 12.17
CA GLY A 249 -9.77 -0.96 13.08
C GLY A 249 -8.98 -1.20 14.37
N TYR A 250 -7.64 -1.23 14.31
CA TYR A 250 -6.83 -1.49 15.51
C TYR A 250 -6.91 -0.36 16.54
N ALA A 251 -6.92 0.90 16.09
CA ALA A 251 -7.14 2.03 17.00
C ALA A 251 -8.49 1.93 17.73
N GLN A 252 -9.56 1.54 17.03
CA GLN A 252 -10.88 1.33 17.63
C GLN A 252 -10.87 0.15 18.61
N ALA A 253 -10.19 -0.94 18.25
CA ALA A 253 -10.03 -2.10 19.12
C ALA A 253 -9.26 -1.74 20.40
N ILE A 254 -8.21 -0.92 20.30
CA ILE A 254 -7.44 -0.41 21.44
C ILE A 254 -8.31 0.44 22.36
N SER A 255 -9.03 1.44 21.83
CA SER A 255 -9.93 2.28 22.64
C SER A 255 -11.04 1.46 23.32
N PHE A 256 -11.58 0.44 22.65
CA PHE A 256 -12.50 -0.51 23.27
C PHE A 256 -11.84 -1.32 24.40
N LEU A 257 -10.63 -1.85 24.18
CA LEU A 257 -9.88 -2.62 25.19
C LEU A 257 -9.49 -1.77 26.41
N ASN A 258 -9.26 -0.47 26.22
CA ASN A 258 -8.98 0.49 27.28
C ASN A 258 -10.25 0.95 28.03
N GLY A 259 -11.45 0.59 27.55
CA GLY A 259 -12.72 1.03 28.14
C GLY A 259 -13.08 2.48 27.84
N GLU A 260 -12.49 3.08 26.81
CA GLU A 260 -12.73 4.47 26.39
C GLU A 260 -14.04 4.62 25.60
N ILE A 261 -14.41 3.58 24.84
CA ILE A 261 -15.63 3.50 24.02
C ILE A 261 -16.28 2.12 24.16
N ASP A 262 -17.60 2.06 23.97
CA ASP A 262 -18.32 0.78 23.93
C ASP A 262 -18.13 0.03 22.61
N ARG A 263 -18.59 -1.22 22.57
CA ARG A 263 -18.41 -2.11 21.41
C ARG A 263 -19.11 -1.56 20.18
N GLU A 264 -20.33 -1.07 20.34
CA GLU A 264 -21.19 -0.58 19.27
C GLU A 264 -20.59 0.66 18.59
N ILE A 265 -20.10 1.61 19.39
CA ILE A 265 -19.40 2.81 18.92
C ILE A 265 -18.12 2.42 18.19
N ALA A 266 -17.30 1.54 18.76
CA ALA A 266 -16.03 1.13 18.17
C ALA A 266 -16.20 0.49 16.78
N ILE A 267 -17.24 -0.36 16.62
CA ILE A 267 -17.58 -0.97 15.34
C ILE A 267 -18.04 0.10 14.32
N GLU A 268 -18.89 1.06 14.72
CA GLU A 268 -19.36 2.08 13.77
C GLU A 268 -18.23 3.03 13.34
N GLU A 269 -17.35 3.40 14.27
CA GLU A 269 -16.14 4.16 13.95
C GLU A 269 -15.22 3.40 12.99
N MET A 270 -15.02 2.10 13.23
CA MET A 270 -14.23 1.24 12.35
C MET A 270 -14.83 1.18 10.93
N LYS A 271 -16.16 1.03 10.83
CA LYS A 271 -16.86 1.05 9.54
C LYS A 271 -16.65 2.39 8.83
N GLN A 272 -16.83 3.51 9.53
CA GLN A 272 -16.62 4.84 8.97
C GLN A 272 -15.18 5.04 8.49
N ALA A 273 -14.19 4.70 9.31
CA ALA A 273 -12.79 4.80 8.97
C ALA A 273 -12.44 3.93 7.74
N THR A 274 -13.02 2.73 7.65
CA THR A 274 -12.82 1.81 6.51
C THR A 274 -13.44 2.36 5.23
N ARG A 275 -14.64 2.97 5.29
CA ARG A 275 -15.25 3.67 4.15
C ARG A 275 -14.40 4.86 3.68
N HIS A 276 -13.84 5.64 4.61
CA HIS A 276 -12.92 6.73 4.27
C HIS A 276 -11.64 6.22 3.61
N TYR A 277 -11.09 5.09 4.09
CA TYR A 277 -9.94 4.45 3.47
C TYR A 277 -10.26 3.97 2.05
N ALA A 278 -11.38 3.27 1.85
CA ALA A 278 -11.86 2.84 0.53
C ALA A 278 -12.01 4.04 -0.43
N LYS A 279 -12.59 5.16 0.03
CA LYS A 279 -12.71 6.38 -0.77
C LYS A 279 -11.34 6.90 -1.24
N ARG A 280 -10.31 6.90 -0.36
CA ARG A 280 -8.95 7.31 -0.73
C ARG A 280 -8.34 6.40 -1.79
N GLN A 281 -8.57 5.08 -1.69
CA GLN A 281 -8.10 4.11 -2.68
C GLN A 281 -8.74 4.34 -4.06
N ILE A 282 -10.04 4.62 -4.10
CA ILE A 282 -10.75 4.99 -5.33
C ILE A 282 -10.20 6.30 -5.90
N THR A 283 -10.00 7.33 -5.05
CA THR A 283 -9.43 8.60 -5.49
C THR A 283 -8.04 8.45 -6.09
N TRP A 284 -7.19 7.60 -5.51
CA TRP A 284 -5.87 7.30 -6.08
C TRP A 284 -6.02 6.60 -7.42
N SER A 285 -6.85 5.56 -7.51
CA SER A 285 -7.03 4.75 -8.73
C SER A 285 -7.52 5.60 -9.92
N LYS A 286 -8.36 6.62 -9.67
CA LYS A 286 -8.82 7.58 -10.69
C LYS A 286 -7.72 8.47 -11.27
N ARG A 287 -6.56 8.56 -10.63
CA ARG A 287 -5.40 9.34 -11.10
C ARG A 287 -4.39 8.49 -11.86
N VAL A 288 -4.53 7.17 -11.81
CA VAL A 288 -3.65 6.24 -12.52
C VAL A 288 -4.02 6.26 -13.99
N ASP A 289 -3.07 6.63 -14.84
CA ASP A 289 -3.27 6.64 -16.28
C ASP A 289 -3.41 5.21 -16.82
N GLY A 290 -4.30 5.02 -17.80
CA GLY A 290 -4.58 3.70 -18.37
C GLY A 290 -5.29 2.71 -17.43
N MET A 291 -5.90 3.16 -16.33
CA MET A 291 -6.67 2.30 -15.42
C MET A 291 -7.92 1.71 -16.10
N ILE A 292 -8.04 0.38 -16.13
CA ILE A 292 -9.18 -0.32 -16.71
C ILE A 292 -10.14 -0.77 -15.61
N LEU A 293 -11.40 -0.32 -15.70
CA LEU A 293 -12.44 -0.73 -14.75
C LEU A 293 -12.99 -2.13 -15.09
N LEU A 294 -13.06 -2.97 -14.06
CA LEU A 294 -13.66 -4.29 -14.09
C LEU A 294 -14.97 -4.27 -13.31
N GLN A 295 -16.03 -4.70 -13.96
CA GLN A 295 -17.37 -4.86 -13.42
C GLN A 295 -17.87 -6.26 -13.83
N GLY A 296 -18.86 -6.77 -13.11
CA GLY A 296 -19.41 -8.09 -13.35
C GLY A 296 -18.96 -9.12 -12.32
N ASP A 297 -19.26 -10.38 -12.60
CA ASP A 297 -18.88 -11.48 -11.70
C ASP A 297 -17.38 -11.82 -11.83
N ILE A 298 -16.91 -12.72 -10.95
CA ILE A 298 -15.50 -13.11 -10.92
C ILE A 298 -15.03 -13.76 -12.22
N THR A 299 -15.93 -14.46 -12.92
CA THR A 299 -15.64 -15.16 -14.18
C THR A 299 -15.48 -14.16 -15.31
N GLU A 300 -16.40 -13.20 -15.42
CA GLU A 300 -16.36 -12.13 -16.41
C GLU A 300 -15.10 -11.26 -16.24
N MET A 301 -14.81 -10.86 -15.00
CA MET A 301 -13.61 -10.09 -14.68
C MET A 301 -12.33 -10.87 -15.00
N THR A 302 -12.29 -12.17 -14.67
CA THR A 302 -11.16 -13.05 -14.99
C THR A 302 -10.92 -13.12 -16.49
N HIS A 303 -11.98 -13.37 -17.27
CA HIS A 303 -11.89 -13.44 -18.73
C HIS A 303 -11.39 -12.12 -19.33
N LYS A 304 -11.93 -10.98 -18.89
CA LYS A 304 -11.50 -9.66 -19.35
C LYS A 304 -10.03 -9.39 -19.00
N SER A 305 -9.58 -9.73 -17.78
CA SER A 305 -8.18 -9.60 -17.39
C SER A 305 -7.25 -10.46 -18.26
N LEU A 306 -7.64 -11.69 -18.57
CA LEU A 306 -6.86 -12.58 -19.45
C LEU A 306 -6.78 -12.05 -20.88
N GLN A 307 -7.86 -11.47 -21.41
CA GLN A 307 -7.85 -10.83 -22.73
C GLN A 307 -6.83 -9.67 -22.80
N LEU A 308 -6.78 -8.82 -21.77
CA LEU A 308 -5.83 -7.69 -21.72
C LEU A 308 -4.37 -8.16 -21.74
N LEU A 309 -4.10 -9.30 -21.11
CA LEU A 309 -2.78 -9.93 -21.02
C LEU A 309 -2.37 -10.68 -22.29
N SER A 310 -3.32 -11.05 -23.15
CA SER A 310 -3.07 -11.79 -24.37
C SER A 310 -2.25 -10.94 -25.36
N ALA A 311 -1.19 -11.51 -25.92
CA ALA A 311 -0.42 -10.91 -27.00
C ALA A 311 -1.17 -10.90 -28.34
N ASP A 312 -2.26 -11.68 -28.43
CA ASP A 312 -3.07 -11.84 -29.64
C ASP A 312 -4.30 -10.91 -29.66
N ALA A 313 -4.39 -9.97 -28.71
CA ALA A 313 -5.50 -9.02 -28.51
C ALA A 313 -5.15 -7.59 -28.93
#